data_AF-A0A7S1LWF2-F1
#
_entry.id   AF-A0A7S1LWF2-F1
#
_cell.length_a   1.000
_cell.length_b   1.000
_cell.length_c   1.000
_cell.angle_alpha   90.00
_cell.angle_beta   90.00
_cell.angle_gamma   90.00
#
_symmetry.space_group_name_H-M   'P 1'
#
loop_
_entity.id
_entity.type
_entity.pdbx_description
1 polymer ?
#
loop_
_entity_poly.entity_id
_entity_poly.type
_entity_poly.pdbx_seq_one_letter_code
_entity_poly.pdbx_strand_id
1 'polypeptide(L)'
;FNSSYTACVHDIAVGHLDLCVGAFWDTFDRRGLLAPFASTLISENIYLYVPVEHVEEDFWTMVLKPTKAFSPGLWGLIVAVLLAAGVVMVVLEYGVAEGDFAEHTLASSVLQSFYLTRMSLVNA
;
A
#
# COMPACT_ATOMS: atom_id res chain seq x y z
N PHE A 1 -6.84 42.00 15.36
CA PHE A 1 -6.98 41.40 14.02
C PHE A 1 -6.22 40.09 13.98
N ASN A 2 -6.87 38.96 13.65
CA ASN A 2 -6.24 37.64 13.72
C ASN A 2 -5.46 37.25 12.43
N SER A 3 -5.51 38.08 11.38
CA SER A 3 -4.74 37.91 10.13
C SER A 3 -4.71 39.20 9.32
N SER A 4 -3.54 39.60 8.81
CA SER A 4 -3.35 40.76 7.91
C SER A 4 -4.13 40.63 6.60
N TYR A 5 -4.36 39.40 6.14
CA TYR A 5 -5.17 39.11 4.94
C TYR A 5 -6.66 39.43 5.09
N THR A 6 -7.11 39.80 6.30
CA THR A 6 -8.50 40.22 6.56
C THR A 6 -8.65 41.74 6.49
N ALA A 7 -7.55 42.50 6.47
CA ALA A 7 -7.59 43.96 6.47
C ALA A 7 -8.36 44.51 5.26
N CYS A 8 -8.13 43.96 4.06
CA CYS A 8 -8.78 44.44 2.85
C CYS A 8 -10.30 44.19 2.84
N VAL A 9 -10.74 43.02 3.31
CA VAL A 9 -12.17 42.69 3.44
C VAL A 9 -12.84 43.57 4.50
N HIS A 10 -12.13 43.83 5.60
CA HIS A 10 -12.58 44.72 6.66
C HIS A 10 -12.73 46.17 6.18
N ASP A 11 -11.78 46.69 5.39
CA ASP A 11 -11.83 48.07 4.89
C ASP A 11 -12.97 48.29 3.89
N ILE A 12 -13.35 47.26 3.12
CA ILE A 12 -14.61 47.28 2.35
C ILE A 12 -15.82 47.32 3.29
N ALA A 13 -15.85 46.48 4.32
CA ALA A 13 -16.97 46.43 5.25
C ALA A 13 -17.21 47.75 6.01
N VAL A 14 -16.14 48.48 6.32
CA VAL A 14 -16.20 49.80 6.98
C VAL A 14 -16.43 50.94 5.99
N GLY A 15 -16.32 50.69 4.68
CA GLY A 15 -16.49 51.70 3.63
C GLY A 15 -15.27 52.60 3.41
N HIS A 16 -14.09 52.13 3.79
CA HIS A 16 -12.82 52.81 3.45
C HIS A 16 -12.37 52.53 2.01
N LEU A 17 -12.80 51.41 1.43
CA LEU A 17 -12.48 50.99 0.07
C LEU A 17 -13.74 50.53 -0.67
N ASP A 18 -13.83 50.84 -1.95
CA ASP A 18 -14.93 50.38 -2.83
C ASP A 18 -14.64 49.00 -3.46
N LEU A 19 -13.36 48.67 -3.66
CA LEU A 19 -12.93 47.46 -4.36
C LEU A 19 -11.64 46.92 -3.77
N CYS A 20 -11.57 45.59 -3.62
CA CYS A 20 -10.42 44.85 -3.16
C CYS A 20 -10.19 43.67 -4.10
N VAL A 21 -8.99 43.56 -4.67
CA VAL A 21 -8.64 42.52 -5.64
C VAL A 21 -7.41 41.76 -5.14
N GLY A 22 -7.54 40.44 -5.04
CA GLY A 22 -6.46 39.57 -4.56
C GLY A 22 -6.93 38.14 -4.33
N ALA A 23 -5.99 37.27 -3.97
CA ALA A 23 -6.28 35.89 -3.61
C ALA A 23 -6.85 35.82 -2.19
N PHE A 24 -8.16 35.97 -2.08
CA PHE A 24 -8.89 35.86 -0.82
C PHE A 24 -9.72 34.59 -0.80
N TRP A 25 -9.49 33.76 0.21
CA TRP A 25 -10.42 32.69 0.51
C TRP A 25 -11.74 33.23 1.05
N ASP A 26 -12.81 32.73 0.47
CA ASP A 26 -14.17 32.94 0.91
C ASP A 26 -14.44 32.01 2.10
N THR A 27 -14.56 32.61 3.29
CA THR A 27 -14.72 31.89 4.57
C THR A 27 -15.89 32.46 5.33
N PHE A 28 -16.52 31.66 6.20
CA PHE A 28 -17.66 32.09 7.01
C PHE A 28 -17.34 33.33 7.85
N ASP A 29 -16.16 33.39 8.47
CA ASP A 29 -15.74 34.54 9.28
C ASP A 29 -15.64 35.84 8.46
N ARG A 30 -15.16 35.75 7.21
CA ARG A 30 -15.03 36.92 6.33
C ARG A 30 -16.38 37.35 5.77
N ARG A 31 -17.27 36.42 5.45
CA ARG A 31 -18.66 36.75 5.10
C ARG A 31 -19.42 37.39 6.26
N GLY A 32 -19.06 37.03 7.50
CA GLY A 32 -19.59 37.65 8.72
C GLY A 32 -19.29 39.14 8.85
N LEU A 33 -18.28 39.67 8.13
CA LEU A 33 -17.97 41.10 8.08
C LEU A 33 -18.92 41.90 7.19
N LEU A 34 -19.91 41.26 6.55
CA LEU A 34 -20.89 41.90 5.65
C LEU A 34 -20.29 42.51 4.38
N ALA A 35 -19.05 42.15 4.02
CA ALA A 35 -18.46 42.51 2.73
C ALA A 35 -18.97 41.57 1.62
N PRO A 36 -19.43 42.09 0.47
CA PRO A 36 -19.87 41.27 -0.65
C PRO A 36 -18.67 40.63 -1.36
N PHE A 37 -18.72 39.31 -1.58
CA PHE A 37 -17.73 38.57 -2.36
C PHE A 37 -18.25 38.33 -3.79
N ALA A 38 -17.35 38.42 -4.77
CA ALA A 38 -17.63 37.96 -6.13
C ALA A 38 -17.75 36.42 -6.17
N SER A 39 -18.32 35.88 -7.26
CA SER A 39 -18.31 34.43 -7.51
C SER A 39 -16.88 33.89 -7.51
N THR A 40 -16.69 32.68 -6.98
CA THR A 40 -15.39 32.01 -6.95
C THR A 40 -14.78 31.93 -8.34
N LEU A 41 -13.67 32.65 -8.54
CA LEU A 41 -12.94 32.66 -9.82
C LEU A 41 -11.94 31.50 -9.92
N ILE A 42 -11.35 31.10 -8.79
CA ILE A 42 -10.33 30.06 -8.69
C ILE A 42 -10.67 29.15 -7.51
N SER A 43 -10.69 27.84 -7.75
CA SER A 43 -10.77 26.82 -6.71
C SER A 43 -9.41 26.17 -6.57
N GLU A 44 -8.80 26.30 -5.40
CA GLU A 44 -7.49 25.71 -5.11
C GLU A 44 -7.65 24.43 -4.31
N ASN A 45 -6.80 23.44 -4.59
CA ASN A 45 -6.67 22.26 -3.75
C ASN A 45 -5.61 22.53 -2.67
N ILE A 46 -5.90 22.16 -1.43
CA ILE A 46 -4.94 22.27 -0.33
C ILE A 46 -4.05 21.04 -0.35
N TYR A 47 -2.76 21.23 -0.59
CA TYR A 47 -1.76 20.16 -0.57
C TYR A 47 -0.91 20.24 0.70
N LEU A 48 -0.67 19.08 1.31
CA LEU A 48 0.29 18.94 2.40
C LEU A 48 1.64 18.54 1.82
N TYR A 49 2.64 19.41 1.95
CA TYR A 49 4.02 19.11 1.58
C TYR A 49 4.77 18.63 2.83
N VAL A 50 5.25 17.40 2.78
CA VAL A 50 6.06 16.79 3.84
C VAL A 50 7.45 16.51 3.25
N PRO A 51 8.55 16.80 3.96
CA PRO A 51 9.87 16.38 3.51
C PRO A 51 9.90 14.86 3.34
N VAL A 52 10.44 14.40 2.22
CA VAL A 52 10.65 12.97 2.00
C VAL A 52 11.82 12.54 2.87
N GLU A 53 11.54 11.75 3.91
CA GLU A 53 12.60 11.07 4.65
C GLU A 53 13.16 9.94 3.78
N HIS A 54 14.38 10.13 3.29
CA HIS A 54 15.13 9.06 2.65
C HIS A 54 15.66 8.14 3.75
N VAL A 55 14.86 7.14 4.11
CA VAL A 55 15.32 6.03 4.94
C VAL A 55 16.18 5.13 4.04
N GLU A 56 17.49 5.13 4.26
CA GLU A 56 18.37 4.13 3.64
C GLU A 56 17.94 2.75 4.14
N GLU A 57 17.24 1.98 3.30
CA GLU A 57 16.87 0.59 3.62
C GLU A 57 18.13 -0.29 3.52
N ASP A 58 18.55 -0.89 4.63
CA ASP A 58 19.60 -1.91 4.64
C ASP A 58 19.27 -3.05 3.65
N PHE A 59 20.28 -3.58 2.96
CA PHE A 59 20.11 -4.68 2.00
C PHE A 59 19.30 -5.86 2.57
N TRP A 60 19.57 -6.24 3.83
CA TRP A 60 18.83 -7.29 4.52
C TRP A 60 17.35 -6.96 4.74
N THR A 61 17.03 -5.69 4.98
CA THR A 61 15.63 -5.25 5.12
C THR A 61 14.88 -5.33 3.80
N MET A 62 15.57 -5.08 2.68
CA MET A 62 15.01 -5.22 1.34
C MET A 62 14.76 -6.70 0.97
N VAL A 63 15.73 -7.58 1.25
CA VAL A 63 15.60 -9.03 0.99
C VAL A 63 14.52 -9.67 1.86
N LEU A 64 14.38 -9.25 3.11
CA LEU A 64 13.38 -9.78 4.04
C LEU A 64 12.02 -9.09 3.94
N LYS A 65 11.88 -8.03 3.13
CA LYS A 65 10.61 -7.32 2.91
C LYS A 65 9.46 -8.25 2.49
N PRO A 66 9.65 -9.23 1.59
CA PRO A 66 8.59 -10.18 1.23
C PRO A 66 8.20 -11.12 2.39
N THR A 67 9.14 -11.44 3.28
CA THR A 67 8.86 -12.31 4.43
C THR A 67 7.92 -11.66 5.45
N LYS A 68 7.79 -10.32 5.44
CA LYS A 68 6.85 -9.55 6.27
C LYS A 68 5.39 -9.66 5.81
N ALA A 69 5.11 -10.24 4.63
CA ALA A 69 3.74 -10.38 4.14
C ALA A 69 2.89 -11.35 4.99
N PHE A 70 3.53 -12.32 5.65
CA PHE A 70 2.85 -13.34 6.46
C PHE A 70 3.41 -13.44 7.87
N SER A 71 2.57 -13.86 8.82
CA SER A 71 3.02 -14.14 10.18
C SER A 71 3.96 -15.37 10.20
N PRO A 72 4.91 -15.45 11.15
CA PRO A 72 5.80 -16.61 11.26
C PRO A 72 5.06 -17.95 11.38
N GLY A 73 3.89 -17.95 12.06
CA GLY A 73 3.05 -19.14 12.18
C GLY A 73 2.45 -19.58 10.84
N LEU A 74 2.09 -18.64 9.98
CA LEU A 74 1.53 -18.94 8.66
C LEU A 74 2.61 -19.47 7.71
N TRP A 75 3.83 -18.96 7.78
CA TRP A 75 4.98 -19.56 7.08
C TRP A 75 5.23 -20.99 7.51
N GLY A 76 5.18 -21.28 8.82
CA GLY A 76 5.27 -22.64 9.34
C GLY A 76 4.17 -23.55 8.78
N LEU A 77 2.94 -23.04 8.68
CA LEU A 77 1.81 -23.78 8.12
C LEU A 77 2.00 -24.05 6.62
N ILE A 78 2.45 -23.07 5.83
CA ILE A 78 2.75 -23.26 4.40
C ILE A 78 3.77 -24.38 4.21
N VAL A 79 4.88 -24.35 4.96
CA VAL A 79 5.91 -25.39 4.90
C VAL A 79 5.34 -26.75 5.31
N ALA A 80 4.56 -26.81 6.38
CA ALA A 80 3.94 -28.05 6.85
C ALA A 80 2.99 -28.66 5.81
N VAL A 81 2.16 -27.83 5.14
CA VAL A 81 1.24 -28.30 4.09
C VAL A 81 2.02 -28.80 2.87
N LEU A 82 3.07 -28.11 2.45
CA LEU A 82 3.92 -28.57 1.34
C LEU A 82 4.57 -29.93 1.67
N LEU A 83 5.11 -30.07 2.88
CA LEU A 83 5.69 -31.34 3.34
C LEU A 83 4.64 -32.45 3.37
N ALA A 84 3.46 -32.19 3.93
CA ALA A 84 2.37 -33.15 4.00
C ALA A 84 1.91 -33.59 2.60
N ALA A 85 1.77 -32.66 1.66
CA ALA A 85 1.43 -32.96 0.27
C ALA A 85 2.49 -33.86 -0.38
N GLY A 86 3.78 -33.55 -0.20
CA GLY A 86 4.89 -34.38 -0.69
C GLY A 86 4.86 -35.80 -0.11
N VAL A 87 4.63 -35.94 1.20
CA VAL A 87 4.49 -37.25 1.85
C VAL A 87 3.30 -38.03 1.30
N VAL A 88 2.15 -37.39 1.13
CA VAL A 88 0.94 -38.01 0.57
C VAL A 88 1.19 -38.52 -0.85
N MET A 89 1.83 -37.72 -1.71
CA MET A 89 2.19 -38.15 -3.06
C MET A 89 3.09 -39.39 -3.05
N VAL A 90 4.15 -39.39 -2.24
CA VAL A 90 5.05 -40.55 -2.13
C VAL A 90 4.28 -41.78 -1.61
N VAL A 91 3.43 -41.65 -0.60
CA VAL A 91 2.69 -42.80 -0.05
C VAL A 91 1.72 -43.39 -1.09
N LEU A 92 1.07 -42.57 -1.91
CA LEU A 92 0.08 -43.03 -2.89
C LEU A 92 0.71 -43.62 -4.15
N GLU A 93 1.86 -43.12 -4.58
CA GLU A 93 2.45 -43.44 -5.88
C GLU A 93 3.68 -44.36 -5.80
N TYR A 94 4.24 -44.57 -4.61
CA TYR A 94 5.41 -45.44 -4.43
C TYR A 94 5.06 -46.91 -4.70
N GLY A 95 5.72 -47.50 -5.71
CA GLY A 95 5.56 -48.92 -6.07
C GLY A 95 4.36 -49.24 -6.98
N VAL A 96 3.64 -48.23 -7.46
CA VAL A 96 2.60 -48.39 -8.49
C VAL A 96 3.26 -48.44 -9.86
N ALA A 97 2.98 -49.48 -10.67
CA ALA A 97 3.67 -49.74 -11.93
C ALA A 97 3.54 -48.64 -13.01
N GLU A 98 2.51 -47.79 -12.92
CA GLU A 98 2.29 -46.62 -13.79
C GLU A 98 2.52 -45.28 -13.07
N GLY A 99 3.02 -45.28 -11.83
CA GLY A 99 3.26 -44.07 -11.04
C GLY A 99 4.60 -43.41 -11.38
N ASP A 100 4.66 -42.07 -11.25
CA ASP A 100 5.85 -41.25 -11.54
C ASP A 100 7.09 -41.63 -10.68
N PHE A 101 6.88 -42.41 -9.61
CA PHE A 101 7.92 -42.81 -8.65
C PHE A 101 8.24 -44.32 -8.64
N ALA A 102 7.82 -45.07 -9.66
CA ALA A 102 7.92 -46.54 -9.70
C ALA A 102 9.36 -47.09 -9.58
N GLU A 103 10.37 -46.40 -10.15
CA GLU A 103 11.76 -46.88 -10.21
C GLU A 103 12.74 -46.06 -9.33
N HIS A 104 12.26 -45.07 -8.59
CA HIS A 104 13.09 -44.11 -7.86
C HIS A 104 13.33 -44.52 -6.39
N THR A 105 14.52 -44.18 -5.87
CA THR A 105 14.84 -44.36 -4.44
C THR A 105 14.03 -43.37 -3.59
N LEU A 106 13.64 -43.75 -2.37
CA LEU A 106 12.79 -42.93 -1.49
C LEU A 106 13.24 -41.46 -1.37
N ALA A 107 14.55 -41.22 -1.29
CA ALA A 107 15.10 -39.87 -1.21
C ALA A 107 14.96 -39.07 -2.52
N SER A 108 15.12 -39.71 -3.69
CA SER A 108 14.91 -39.05 -4.98
C SER A 108 13.43 -38.81 -5.25
N SER A 109 12.55 -39.72 -4.82
CA SER A 109 11.10 -39.56 -4.98
C SER A 109 10.60 -38.33 -4.21
N VAL A 110 10.99 -38.17 -2.95
CA VAL A 110 10.60 -37.01 -2.12
C VAL A 110 11.04 -35.68 -2.75
N LEU A 111 12.30 -35.59 -3.22
CA LEU A 111 12.81 -34.37 -3.86
C LEU A 111 12.06 -34.04 -5.16
N GLN A 112 11.73 -35.06 -5.93
CA GLN A 112 11.02 -34.91 -7.20
C GLN A 112 9.53 -34.59 -6.97
N SER A 113 8.89 -35.09 -5.90
CA SER A 113 7.55 -34.66 -5.49
C SER A 113 7.49 -33.17 -5.17
N PHE A 114 8.49 -32.62 -4.46
CA PHE A 114 8.57 -31.17 -4.20
C PHE A 114 8.78 -30.36 -5.48
N TYR A 115 9.58 -30.86 -6.42
CA TYR A 115 9.80 -30.23 -7.71
C TYR A 115 8.52 -30.18 -8.56
N LEU A 116 7.77 -31.28 -8.63
CA LEU A 116 6.50 -31.36 -9.35
C LEU A 116 5.42 -30.48 -8.71
N THR A 117 5.36 -30.44 -7.38
CA THR A 117 4.45 -29.52 -6.64
C THR A 117 4.72 -28.06 -7.00
N ARG A 118 6.00 -27.67 -7.07
CA ARG A 118 6.40 -26.32 -7.50
C ARG A 118 5.96 -26.04 -8.94
N MET A 119 6.21 -26.97 -9.87
CA MET A 119 5.81 -26.82 -11.28
C MET A 119 4.28 -26.69 -11.43
N SER A 120 3.51 -27.47 -10.67
CA SER A 120 2.05 -27.37 -10.66
C SER A 120 1.56 -26.00 -10.16
N LEU A 121 2.18 -25.45 -9.11
CA LEU A 121 1.83 -24.13 -8.57
C LEU A 121 2.21 -22.95 -9.47
N VAL A 122 3.21 -23.13 -10.34
CA VAL A 122 3.67 -22.08 -11.27
C VAL A 122 2.88 -22.10 -12.59
N ASN A 123 2.34 -23.25 -12.98
CA ASN A 123 1.57 -23.42 -14.21
C ASN A 123 0.04 -23.44 -14.00
N ALA A 124 -0.44 -23.23 -12.77
CA ALA A 124 -1.85 -23.07 -12.42
C ALA A 124 -2.25 -21.59 -12.37
#